data_AF-A0AAD5VG88-F1
#
_entry.id   AF-A0AAD5VG88-F1
#
_cell.length_a   1.000
_cell.length_b   1.000
_cell.length_c   1.000
_cell.angle_alpha   90.00
_cell.angle_beta   90.00
_cell.angle_gamma   90.00
#
_symmetry.space_group_name_H-M   'P 1'
#
loop_
_entity.id
_entity.type
_entity.pdbx_description
1 polymer ?
#
loop_
_entity_poly.entity_id
_entity_poly.type
_entity_poly.pdbx_seq_one_letter_code
_entity_poly.pdbx_strand_id
1 'polypeptide(L)'
;MTDCYPDQSPGSGKRHRSETPNAPERSLPRLPEVSPECAQGIYSESSSEFLQAGDPPGCSPEALYTRSRLAHFGEAIFRTSAICYWFFKQPAMSVEKLRGEYEKMLSAGALKNWVESYQMARRTAQCSSESSAQPCEAPEESEALFYAYIAAVYVCGGQSAAQEWIQQLISHYETHCLQASLESLVHPPADSGDRFRDRSKRIYRIPIKQRDVQYIGYSD
;
A
#
# COMPACT_ATOMS: atom_id res chain seq x y z
N MET A 1 -16.13 22.69 -74.95
CA MET A 1 -14.73 22.29 -75.20
C MET A 1 -14.06 22.23 -73.84
N THR A 2 -13.87 20.99 -73.38
CA THR A 2 -12.94 20.50 -72.37
C THR A 2 -13.10 20.93 -70.90
N ASP A 3 -13.65 19.97 -70.15
CA ASP A 3 -13.63 19.77 -68.71
C ASP A 3 -12.22 19.82 -68.10
N CYS A 4 -12.13 20.21 -66.82
CA CYS A 4 -11.08 19.79 -65.89
C CYS A 4 -11.63 19.82 -64.43
N TYR A 5 -11.99 18.65 -63.91
CA TYR A 5 -12.21 18.37 -62.49
C TYR A 5 -10.91 17.76 -61.92
N PRO A 6 -10.42 18.15 -60.73
CA PRO A 6 -9.47 17.34 -60.00
C PRO A 6 -10.14 16.59 -58.84
N ASP A 7 -10.15 15.27 -59.02
CA ASP A 7 -9.62 14.26 -58.11
C ASP A 7 -10.28 14.05 -56.74
N GLN A 8 -11.10 12.99 -56.67
CA GLN A 8 -11.54 12.33 -55.44
C GLN A 8 -10.54 11.23 -55.08
N SER A 9 -9.77 11.43 -54.02
CA SER A 9 -8.97 10.35 -53.41
C SER A 9 -9.81 9.51 -52.43
N PRO A 10 -9.86 8.17 -52.56
CA PRO A 10 -10.53 7.30 -51.61
C PRO A 10 -9.56 6.91 -50.48
N GLY A 11 -9.69 7.58 -49.33
CA GLY A 11 -9.01 7.21 -48.08
C GLY A 11 -9.64 5.98 -47.45
N SER A 12 -9.17 4.81 -47.88
CA SER A 12 -9.46 3.50 -47.30
C SER A 12 -8.86 3.36 -45.88
N GLY A 13 -9.59 2.68 -44.99
CA GLY A 13 -9.02 2.08 -43.78
C GLY A 13 -9.62 2.50 -42.44
N LYS A 14 -10.92 2.24 -42.23
CA LYS A 14 -11.45 2.06 -40.86
C LYS A 14 -10.83 0.78 -40.28
N ARG A 15 -9.71 0.91 -39.58
CA ARG A 15 -9.18 -0.15 -38.73
C ARG A 15 -10.16 -0.32 -37.56
N HIS A 16 -11.08 -1.26 -37.69
CA HIS A 16 -11.70 -1.87 -36.54
C HIS A 16 -10.60 -2.59 -35.78
N ARG A 17 -10.02 -1.90 -34.80
CA ARG A 17 -9.17 -2.51 -33.78
C ARG A 17 -10.10 -3.43 -33.01
N SER A 18 -9.96 -4.73 -33.26
CA SER A 18 -10.54 -5.77 -32.44
C SER A 18 -10.05 -5.53 -31.00
N GLU A 19 -10.93 -4.98 -30.16
CA GLU A 19 -10.77 -5.07 -28.72
C GLU A 19 -10.95 -6.56 -28.38
N THR A 20 -9.83 -7.28 -28.39
CA THR A 20 -9.74 -8.54 -27.65
C THR A 20 -10.14 -8.23 -26.22
N PRO A 21 -11.16 -8.91 -25.65
CA PRO A 21 -11.45 -8.82 -24.22
C PRO A 21 -10.22 -9.35 -23.50
N ASN A 22 -9.35 -8.44 -23.06
CA ASN A 22 -8.22 -8.79 -22.23
C ASN A 22 -8.79 -9.53 -21.02
N ALA A 23 -8.26 -10.71 -20.75
CA ALA A 23 -8.43 -11.39 -19.48
C ALA A 23 -8.25 -10.35 -18.34
N PRO A 24 -8.97 -10.47 -17.21
CA PRO A 24 -8.78 -9.56 -16.09
C PRO A 24 -7.34 -9.70 -15.61
N GLU A 25 -6.47 -8.83 -16.13
CA GLU A 25 -5.09 -8.75 -15.69
C GLU A 25 -5.15 -8.43 -14.21
N ARG A 26 -4.54 -9.32 -13.43
CA ARG A 26 -4.22 -9.25 -12.00
C ARG A 26 -3.32 -8.05 -11.69
N SER A 27 -3.76 -6.89 -12.14
CA SER A 27 -3.04 -5.64 -12.16
C SER A 27 -3.55 -4.83 -10.99
N LEU A 28 -2.60 -4.31 -10.21
CA LEU A 28 -2.90 -3.40 -9.12
C LEU A 28 -3.75 -2.24 -9.63
N PRO A 29 -4.63 -1.67 -8.79
CA PRO A 29 -5.42 -0.51 -9.18
C PRO A 29 -4.52 0.63 -9.62
N ARG A 30 -4.99 1.48 -10.51
CA ARG A 30 -4.17 2.57 -11.05
C ARG A 30 -3.70 3.48 -9.92
N LEU A 31 -2.42 3.82 -9.94
CA LEU A 31 -1.86 4.76 -8.99
C LEU A 31 -2.43 6.15 -9.28
N PRO A 32 -3.05 6.85 -8.31
CA PRO A 32 -3.58 8.19 -8.51
C PRO A 32 -2.49 9.17 -8.93
N GLU A 33 -2.80 10.13 -9.77
CA GLU A 33 -1.84 11.20 -10.09
C GLU A 33 -1.80 12.20 -8.93
N VAL A 34 -0.58 12.59 -8.55
CA VAL A 34 -0.32 13.57 -7.49
C VAL A 34 0.38 14.75 -8.16
N SER A 35 -0.06 15.97 -7.86
CA SER A 35 0.55 17.18 -8.42
C SER A 35 2.02 17.28 -7.94
N PRO A 36 2.91 17.89 -8.74
CA PRO A 36 4.32 18.00 -8.38
C PRO A 36 4.53 18.74 -7.04
N GLU A 37 3.65 19.69 -6.71
CA GLU A 37 3.68 20.44 -5.44
C GLU A 37 3.38 19.53 -4.24
N CYS A 38 2.37 18.66 -4.33
CA CYS A 38 2.09 17.66 -3.30
C CYS A 38 3.21 16.60 -3.22
N ALA A 39 3.82 16.27 -4.36
CA ALA A 39 4.84 15.24 -4.46
C ALA A 39 6.15 15.68 -3.77
N GLN A 40 6.51 16.96 -3.83
CA GLN A 40 7.74 17.50 -3.24
C GLN A 40 7.87 17.21 -1.73
N GLY A 41 6.76 17.26 -0.99
CA GLY A 41 6.75 16.96 0.45
C GLY A 41 6.98 15.48 0.78
N ILE A 42 6.57 14.57 -0.11
CA ILE A 42 6.83 13.13 0.01
C ILE A 42 8.35 12.87 -0.06
N TYR A 43 9.10 13.71 -0.78
CA TYR A 43 10.51 13.49 -1.11
C TYR A 43 11.48 14.26 -0.24
N SER A 44 10.99 15.25 0.52
CA SER A 44 11.82 16.04 1.41
C SER A 44 12.23 15.22 2.63
N GLU A 45 13.50 14.77 2.66
CA GLU A 45 14.11 14.07 3.80
C GLU A 45 14.42 15.04 4.97
N SER A 46 14.27 16.34 4.73
CA SER A 46 14.79 17.40 5.58
C SER A 46 14.01 17.54 6.87
N SER A 47 14.45 16.80 7.89
CA SER A 47 14.40 17.25 9.28
C SER A 47 15.67 18.02 9.70
N SER A 48 16.64 18.27 8.80
CA SER A 48 17.95 18.82 9.19
C SER A 48 18.07 20.35 9.15
N GLU A 49 17.19 21.09 8.47
CA GLU A 49 17.35 22.56 8.32
C GLU A 49 16.44 23.38 9.25
N PHE A 50 15.55 22.73 10.00
CA PHE A 50 14.59 23.44 10.87
C PHE A 50 15.22 24.12 12.10
N LEU A 51 16.55 24.01 12.29
CA LEU A 51 17.28 24.63 13.40
C LEU A 51 18.13 25.85 13.01
N GLN A 52 18.15 26.32 11.75
CA GLN A 52 19.08 27.39 11.33
C GLN A 52 18.48 28.78 11.06
N ALA A 53 17.16 28.97 11.05
CA ALA A 53 16.57 30.31 10.95
C ALA A 53 15.72 30.59 12.18
N GLY A 54 15.95 31.72 12.85
CA GLY A 54 15.25 32.17 14.05
C GLY A 54 13.76 32.51 13.85
N ASP A 55 13.10 31.85 12.89
CA ASP A 55 11.67 31.92 12.69
C ASP A 55 10.96 30.96 13.66
N PRO A 56 9.80 31.35 14.22
CA PRO A 56 9.04 30.50 15.10
C PRO A 56 8.69 29.18 14.40
N PRO A 57 8.82 28.03 15.10
CA PRO A 57 8.57 26.73 14.52
C PRO A 57 7.11 26.64 14.04
N GLY A 58 6.92 26.65 12.71
CA GLY A 58 5.60 26.46 12.08
C GLY A 58 5.13 27.57 11.13
N CYS A 59 5.90 28.61 10.85
CA CYS A 59 5.46 29.72 9.99
C CYS A 59 5.76 29.57 8.48
N SER A 60 6.56 28.59 8.05
CA SER A 60 6.72 28.30 6.61
C SER A 60 5.71 27.23 6.16
N PRO A 61 4.95 27.45 5.07
CA PRO A 61 4.10 26.43 4.48
C PRO A 61 4.88 25.17 4.06
N GLU A 62 6.19 25.28 3.80
CA GLU A 62 7.06 24.15 3.44
C GLU A 62 7.31 23.22 4.63
N ALA A 63 7.33 23.75 5.86
CA ALA A 63 7.44 22.96 7.09
C ALA A 63 6.17 22.15 7.41
N LEU A 64 5.06 22.40 6.71
CA LEU A 64 3.82 21.64 6.85
C LEU A 64 3.85 20.28 6.14
N TYR A 65 4.69 20.13 5.10
CA TYR A 65 4.69 18.99 4.20
C TYR A 65 5.94 18.12 4.32
N THR A 66 6.48 17.94 5.52
CA THR A 66 7.59 17.00 5.71
C THR A 66 7.12 15.55 5.51
N ARG A 67 8.00 14.68 4.99
CA ARG A 67 7.69 13.25 4.77
C ARG A 67 7.11 12.60 6.02
N SER A 68 7.70 12.86 7.20
CA SER A 68 7.23 12.27 8.47
C SER A 68 5.81 12.72 8.84
N ARG A 69 5.46 13.98 8.60
CA ARG A 69 4.11 14.50 8.87
C ARG A 69 3.10 13.93 7.87
N LEU A 70 3.47 13.87 6.60
CA LEU A 70 2.66 13.25 5.56
C LEU A 70 2.46 11.75 5.83
N ALA A 71 3.51 11.05 6.25
CA ALA A 71 3.42 9.64 6.62
C ALA A 71 2.44 9.43 7.78
N HIS A 72 2.56 10.22 8.85
CA HIS A 72 1.64 10.10 9.99
C HIS A 72 0.19 10.43 9.60
N PHE A 73 -0.02 11.46 8.78
CA PHE A 73 -1.35 11.80 8.29
C PHE A 73 -1.93 10.71 7.38
N GLY A 74 -1.12 10.17 6.48
CA GLY A 74 -1.49 9.11 5.55
C GLY A 74 -1.79 7.79 6.24
N GLU A 75 -1.09 7.46 7.32
CA GLU A 75 -1.37 6.31 8.18
C GLU A 75 -2.80 6.41 8.75
N ALA A 76 -3.17 7.59 9.28
CA ALA A 76 -4.51 7.83 9.80
C ALA A 76 -5.61 7.72 8.72
N ILE A 77 -5.35 8.25 7.52
CA ILE A 77 -6.26 8.14 6.36
C ILE A 77 -6.42 6.67 5.96
N PHE A 78 -5.31 5.94 5.83
CA PHE A 78 -5.31 4.53 5.47
C PHE A 78 -6.08 3.68 6.47
N ARG A 79 -5.78 3.86 7.77
CA ARG A 79 -6.46 3.18 8.86
C ARG A 79 -7.96 3.42 8.83
N THR A 80 -8.38 4.68 8.74
CA THR A 80 -9.81 5.03 8.74
C THR A 80 -10.51 4.42 7.52
N SER A 81 -9.89 4.53 6.34
CA SER A 81 -10.43 4.00 5.09
C SER A 81 -10.57 2.48 5.13
N ALA A 82 -9.60 1.78 5.69
CA ALA A 82 -9.62 0.33 5.84
C ALA A 82 -10.72 -0.13 6.83
N ILE A 83 -10.82 0.54 7.98
CA ILE A 83 -11.88 0.28 8.96
C ILE A 83 -13.25 0.49 8.32
N CYS A 84 -13.46 1.61 7.62
CA CYS A 84 -14.70 1.89 6.92
C CYS A 84 -15.00 0.81 5.86
N TYR A 85 -14.01 0.39 5.08
CA TYR A 85 -14.18 -0.67 4.08
C TYR A 85 -14.75 -1.95 4.70
N TRP A 86 -14.12 -2.49 5.76
CA TRP A 86 -14.61 -3.71 6.39
C TRP A 86 -15.92 -3.52 7.13
N PHE A 87 -16.13 -2.36 7.76
CA PHE A 87 -17.38 -2.05 8.45
C PHE A 87 -18.56 -2.08 7.47
N PHE A 88 -18.44 -1.46 6.30
CA PHE A 88 -19.52 -1.46 5.31
C PHE A 88 -19.63 -2.79 4.55
N LYS A 89 -18.51 -3.49 4.32
CA LYS A 89 -18.51 -4.79 3.63
C LYS A 89 -19.07 -5.92 4.50
N GLN A 90 -18.74 -5.93 5.79
CA GLN A 90 -19.18 -6.93 6.76
C GLN A 90 -19.56 -6.26 8.09
N PRO A 91 -20.77 -5.69 8.19
CA PRO A 91 -21.22 -4.98 9.40
C PRO A 91 -21.22 -5.83 10.68
N ALA A 92 -21.32 -7.15 10.55
CA ALA A 92 -21.30 -8.10 11.66
C ALA A 92 -19.88 -8.55 12.08
N MET A 93 -18.82 -7.95 11.54
CA MET A 93 -17.44 -8.27 11.91
C MET A 93 -17.14 -7.79 13.33
N SER A 94 -16.56 -8.66 14.17
CA SER A 94 -16.12 -8.26 15.52
C SER A 94 -14.91 -7.32 15.45
N VAL A 95 -14.71 -6.53 16.50
CA VAL A 95 -13.59 -5.58 16.60
C VAL A 95 -12.24 -6.30 16.53
N GLU A 96 -12.13 -7.48 17.15
CA GLU A 96 -10.91 -8.30 17.14
C GLU A 96 -10.59 -8.79 15.73
N LYS A 97 -11.61 -9.23 14.98
CA LYS A 97 -11.44 -9.69 13.60
C LYS A 97 -11.05 -8.53 12.69
N LEU A 98 -11.69 -7.37 12.85
CA LEU A 98 -11.38 -6.16 12.09
C LEU A 98 -9.94 -5.68 12.36
N ARG A 99 -9.51 -5.69 13.61
CA ARG A 99 -8.11 -5.41 13.99
C ARG A 99 -7.16 -6.44 13.36
N GLY A 100 -7.49 -7.72 13.41
CA GLY A 100 -6.67 -8.78 12.83
C GLY A 100 -6.52 -8.68 11.31
N GLU A 101 -7.58 -8.34 10.57
CA GLU A 101 -7.50 -8.10 9.13
C GLU A 101 -6.67 -6.85 8.79
N TYR A 102 -6.82 -5.79 9.59
CA TYR A 102 -5.99 -4.60 9.46
C TYR A 102 -4.49 -4.90 9.71
N GLU A 103 -4.15 -5.61 10.79
CA GLU A 103 -2.77 -5.98 11.11
C GLU A 103 -2.13 -6.89 10.05
N LYS A 104 -2.89 -7.84 9.47
CA LYS A 104 -2.40 -8.67 8.36
C LYS A 104 -2.07 -7.83 7.12
N MET A 105 -2.94 -6.89 6.79
CA MET A 105 -2.76 -5.98 5.66
C MET A 105 -1.58 -5.02 5.90
N LEU A 106 -1.34 -4.63 7.15
CA LEU A 106 -0.18 -3.85 7.58
C LEU A 106 1.09 -4.67 7.75
N SER A 107 1.07 -5.99 7.47
CA SER A 107 2.32 -6.74 7.51
C SER A 107 3.34 -6.06 6.59
N ALA A 108 4.56 -5.86 7.09
CA ALA A 108 5.62 -5.17 6.35
C ALA A 108 5.81 -5.73 4.92
N GLY A 109 5.49 -7.01 4.70
CA GLY A 109 5.48 -7.63 3.37
C GLY A 109 4.42 -7.07 2.41
N ALA A 110 3.20 -6.80 2.87
CA ALA A 110 2.13 -6.29 2.00
C ALA A 110 2.39 -4.83 1.55
N LEU A 111 2.81 -3.98 2.49
CA LEU A 111 3.15 -2.58 2.18
C LEU A 111 4.35 -2.49 1.24
N LYS A 112 5.42 -3.25 1.53
CA LYS A 112 6.59 -3.35 0.67
C LYS A 112 6.23 -3.80 -0.74
N ASN A 113 5.40 -4.84 -0.87
CA ASN A 113 4.95 -5.33 -2.17
C ASN A 113 4.20 -4.25 -2.96
N TRP A 114 3.35 -3.42 -2.33
CA TRP A 114 2.69 -2.32 -3.03
C TRP A 114 3.68 -1.25 -3.47
N VAL A 115 4.58 -0.81 -2.59
CA VAL A 115 5.62 0.19 -2.91
C VAL A 115 6.47 -0.26 -4.10
N GLU A 116 6.92 -1.51 -4.10
CA GLU A 116 7.71 -2.11 -5.18
C GLU A 116 6.90 -2.25 -6.47
N SER A 117 5.67 -2.76 -6.38
CA SER A 117 4.84 -3.01 -7.57
C SER A 117 4.41 -1.72 -8.27
N TYR A 118 4.16 -0.66 -7.49
CA TYR A 118 3.92 0.67 -8.04
C TYR A 118 5.18 1.38 -8.50
N GLN A 119 6.36 0.81 -8.23
CA GLN A 119 7.65 1.44 -8.45
C GLN A 119 7.68 2.84 -7.85
N MET A 120 7.09 3.01 -6.65
CA MET A 120 6.97 4.31 -6.00
C MET A 120 8.35 4.93 -5.90
N ALA A 121 9.33 4.24 -5.29
CA ALA A 121 10.72 4.69 -5.20
C ALA A 121 11.35 5.19 -6.52
N ARG A 122 10.98 4.58 -7.67
CA ARG A 122 11.50 4.97 -8.99
C ARG A 122 10.77 6.17 -9.59
N ARG A 123 9.45 6.24 -9.43
CA ARG A 123 8.65 7.40 -9.87
C ARG A 123 8.95 8.63 -9.02
N THR A 124 9.29 8.42 -7.76
CA THR A 124 9.63 9.46 -6.79
C THR A 124 11.04 10.00 -7.05
N ALA A 125 11.99 9.14 -7.44
CA ALA A 125 13.34 9.51 -7.89
C ALA A 125 13.38 10.43 -9.11
N GLN A 126 12.36 10.39 -9.98
CA GLN A 126 12.30 11.22 -11.19
C GLN A 126 11.83 12.66 -10.91
N CYS A 127 11.24 12.93 -9.74
CA CYS A 127 10.79 14.27 -9.34
C CYS A 127 11.86 15.07 -8.57
N SER A 128 12.88 14.40 -8.01
CA SER A 128 14.02 15.09 -7.39
C SER A 128 15.10 15.33 -8.44
N SER A 129 15.54 16.58 -8.61
CA SER A 129 16.68 16.92 -9.48
C SER A 129 18.02 16.41 -8.94
N GLU A 130 18.05 15.81 -7.75
CA GLU A 130 19.26 15.26 -7.14
C GLU A 130 19.35 13.75 -7.35
N SER A 131 20.40 13.35 -8.06
CA SER A 131 20.74 12.02 -8.56
C SER A 131 21.03 10.95 -7.46
N SER A 132 20.45 11.05 -6.27
CA SER A 132 20.62 10.08 -5.18
C SER A 132 19.33 9.27 -4.91
N ALA A 133 18.80 8.67 -5.97
CA ALA A 133 17.75 7.66 -5.85
C ALA A 133 18.35 6.35 -5.32
N GLN A 134 18.77 6.32 -4.05
CA GLN A 134 19.01 5.04 -3.40
C GLN A 134 17.67 4.31 -3.25
N PRO A 135 17.60 3.01 -3.57
CA PRO A 135 16.41 2.22 -3.25
C PRO A 135 16.14 2.33 -1.75
N CYS A 136 14.90 2.65 -1.35
CA CYS A 136 14.47 2.50 0.04
C CYS A 136 14.53 1.02 0.41
N GLU A 137 15.68 0.56 0.93
CA GLU A 137 15.86 -0.83 1.31
C GLU A 137 15.31 -1.11 2.72
N ALA A 138 15.14 -0.07 3.54
CA ALA A 138 14.58 -0.21 4.87
C ALA A 138 13.04 -0.38 4.80
N PRO A 139 12.46 -1.35 5.52
CA PRO A 139 11.02 -1.56 5.57
C PRO A 139 10.29 -0.33 6.13
N GLU A 140 10.86 0.32 7.16
CA GLU A 140 10.32 1.54 7.77
C GLU A 140 10.22 2.70 6.77
N GLU A 141 11.21 2.84 5.87
CA GLU A 141 11.19 3.87 4.83
C GLU A 141 10.12 3.59 3.77
N SER A 142 9.93 2.32 3.41
CA SER A 142 8.89 1.91 2.45
C SER A 142 7.49 2.21 3.00
N GLU A 143 7.27 1.94 4.28
CA GLU A 143 6.00 2.26 4.96
C GLU A 143 5.76 3.76 5.02
N ALA A 144 6.77 4.53 5.44
CA ALA A 144 6.69 5.99 5.50
C ALA A 144 6.41 6.59 4.11
N LEU A 145 7.05 6.05 3.06
CA LEU A 145 6.83 6.49 1.68
C LEU A 145 5.40 6.21 1.22
N PHE A 146 4.89 5.00 1.49
CA PHE A 146 3.53 4.61 1.13
C PHE A 146 2.49 5.52 1.79
N TYR A 147 2.62 5.75 3.10
CA TYR A 147 1.69 6.63 3.80
C TYR A 147 1.82 8.08 3.38
N ALA A 148 3.05 8.59 3.18
CA ALA A 148 3.24 9.94 2.68
C ALA A 148 2.57 10.14 1.31
N TYR A 149 2.59 9.10 0.46
CA TYR A 149 1.88 9.11 -0.80
C TYR A 149 0.36 9.18 -0.63
N ILE A 150 -0.22 8.39 0.29
CA ILE A 150 -1.66 8.46 0.60
C ILE A 150 -2.07 9.87 1.03
N ALA A 151 -1.28 10.48 1.92
CA ALA A 151 -1.54 11.85 2.35
C ALA A 151 -1.48 12.83 1.17
N ALA A 152 -0.54 12.66 0.25
CA ALA A 152 -0.45 13.51 -0.93
C ALA A 152 -1.65 13.33 -1.87
N VAL A 153 -2.13 12.10 -2.09
CA VAL A 153 -3.37 11.83 -2.82
C VAL A 153 -4.56 12.52 -2.15
N TYR A 154 -4.63 12.49 -0.82
CA TYR A 154 -5.68 13.18 -0.07
C TYR A 154 -5.61 14.71 -0.22
N VAL A 155 -4.41 15.29 -0.11
CA VAL A 155 -4.22 16.75 -0.23
C VAL A 155 -4.56 17.23 -1.64
N CYS A 156 -4.13 16.50 -2.66
CA CYS A 156 -4.30 16.88 -4.06
C CYS A 156 -5.68 16.52 -4.65
N GLY A 157 -6.17 15.31 -4.36
CA GLY A 157 -7.42 14.76 -4.91
C GLY A 157 -8.60 14.75 -3.94
N GLY A 158 -8.38 15.17 -2.69
CA GLY A 158 -9.38 15.15 -1.64
C GLY A 158 -9.61 13.76 -1.03
N GLN A 159 -10.50 13.73 -0.03
CA GLN A 159 -10.86 12.51 0.70
C GLN A 159 -11.39 11.40 -0.22
N SER A 160 -12.27 11.73 -1.16
CA SER A 160 -12.92 10.74 -2.02
C SER A 160 -11.91 9.99 -2.88
N ALA A 161 -10.92 10.68 -3.47
CA ALA A 161 -9.90 10.06 -4.31
C ALA A 161 -9.01 9.10 -3.50
N ALA A 162 -8.57 9.53 -2.32
CA ALA A 162 -7.77 8.68 -1.43
C ALA A 162 -8.56 7.45 -0.99
N GLN A 163 -9.80 7.65 -0.54
CA GLN A 163 -10.67 6.58 -0.06
C GLN A 163 -10.97 5.56 -1.17
N GLU A 164 -11.33 6.00 -2.37
CA GLU A 164 -11.63 5.12 -3.49
C GLU A 164 -10.41 4.27 -3.86
N TRP A 165 -9.23 4.89 -3.98
CA TRP A 165 -8.00 4.16 -4.29
C TRP A 165 -7.63 3.14 -3.20
N ILE A 166 -7.72 3.52 -1.93
CA ILE A 166 -7.45 2.61 -0.81
C ILE A 166 -8.43 1.44 -0.83
N GLN A 167 -9.72 1.67 -1.06
CA GLN A 167 -10.71 0.58 -1.14
C GLN A 167 -10.39 -0.39 -2.27
N GLN A 168 -9.93 0.10 -3.42
CA GLN A 168 -9.48 -0.75 -4.52
C GLN A 168 -8.25 -1.58 -4.14
N LEU A 169 -7.28 -0.99 -3.42
CA LEU A 169 -6.10 -1.71 -2.90
C LEU A 169 -6.49 -2.86 -1.97
N ILE A 170 -7.38 -2.58 -1.02
CA ILE A 170 -7.84 -3.57 -0.04
C ILE A 170 -8.60 -4.70 -0.75
N SER A 171 -9.51 -4.34 -1.66
CA SER A 171 -10.27 -5.32 -2.44
C SER A 171 -9.36 -6.21 -3.29
N HIS A 172 -8.30 -5.64 -3.87
CA HIS A 172 -7.30 -6.38 -4.61
C HIS A 172 -6.54 -7.34 -3.68
N TYR A 173 -6.05 -6.86 -2.53
CA TYR A 173 -5.36 -7.69 -1.55
C TYR A 173 -6.18 -8.89 -1.10
N GLU A 174 -7.45 -8.69 -0.74
CA GLU A 174 -8.32 -9.78 -0.31
C GLU A 174 -8.52 -10.82 -1.42
N THR A 175 -8.72 -10.39 -2.66
CA THR A 175 -8.88 -11.29 -3.80
C THR A 175 -7.64 -12.17 -3.99
N HIS A 176 -6.46 -11.58 -3.84
CA HIS A 176 -5.18 -12.27 -3.99
C HIS A 176 -4.85 -13.20 -2.81
N CYS A 177 -5.14 -12.79 -1.58
CA CYS A 177 -4.99 -13.66 -0.40
C CYS A 177 -5.93 -14.86 -0.45
N LEU A 178 -7.17 -14.66 -0.88
CA LEU A 178 -8.14 -15.75 -1.06
C LEU A 178 -7.68 -16.71 -2.16
N GLN A 179 -7.16 -16.21 -3.28
CA GLN A 179 -6.60 -17.05 -4.35
C GLN A 179 -5.41 -17.88 -3.87
N ALA A 180 -4.44 -17.28 -3.18
CA ALA A 180 -3.29 -18.00 -2.65
C ALA A 180 -3.69 -19.11 -1.68
N SER A 181 -4.71 -18.87 -0.85
CA SER A 181 -5.23 -19.88 0.07
C SER A 181 -5.98 -21.01 -0.65
N LEU A 182 -6.69 -20.72 -1.74
CA LEU A 182 -7.38 -21.72 -2.57
C LEU A 182 -6.39 -22.58 -3.36
N GLU A 183 -5.35 -21.99 -3.95
CA GLU A 183 -4.32 -22.72 -4.69
C GLU A 183 -3.54 -23.68 -3.79
N SER A 184 -3.27 -23.29 -2.53
CA SER A 184 -2.66 -24.17 -1.52
C SER A 184 -3.51 -25.38 -1.14
N LEU A 185 -4.84 -25.33 -1.33
CA LEU A 185 -5.74 -26.45 -1.07
C LEU A 185 -5.83 -27.40 -2.28
N VAL A 186 -5.69 -26.86 -3.50
CA VAL A 186 -5.77 -27.63 -4.75
C VAL A 186 -4.45 -28.35 -5.05
N HIS A 187 -3.32 -27.82 -4.58
CA HIS A 187 -2.02 -28.46 -4.68
C HIS A 187 -1.46 -28.73 -3.28
N PRO A 188 -1.77 -29.90 -2.67
CA PRO A 188 -1.02 -30.32 -1.50
C PRO A 188 0.46 -30.27 -1.85
N PRO A 189 1.33 -29.73 -0.97
CA PRO A 189 2.76 -29.70 -1.23
C PRO A 189 3.16 -31.12 -1.61
N ALA A 190 3.71 -31.27 -2.82
CA ALA A 190 4.14 -32.56 -3.33
C ALA A 190 5.02 -33.17 -2.25
N ASP A 191 4.51 -34.24 -1.64
CA ASP A 191 5.17 -35.01 -0.61
C ASP A 191 6.53 -35.40 -1.16
N SER A 192 7.56 -34.62 -0.83
CA SER A 192 8.94 -34.97 -1.06
C SER A 192 9.22 -36.10 -0.09
N GLY A 193 8.80 -37.29 -0.48
CA GLY A 193 9.10 -38.54 0.18
C GLY A 193 10.60 -38.74 0.12
N ASP A 194 11.33 -38.15 1.08
CA ASP A 194 12.59 -38.70 1.53
C ASP A 194 12.89 -38.28 2.97
N ARG A 195 13.02 -39.31 3.81
CA ARG A 195 13.64 -39.36 5.15
C ARG A 195 12.84 -38.82 6.35
N PHE A 196 11.87 -39.62 6.77
CA PHE A 196 11.67 -39.86 8.21
C PHE A 196 12.08 -41.28 8.57
N ARG A 197 13.41 -41.48 8.71
CA ARG A 197 13.95 -42.61 9.46
C ARG A 197 14.07 -42.15 10.91
N ASP A 198 13.17 -42.69 11.73
CA ASP A 198 13.30 -42.97 13.16
C ASP A 198 14.49 -42.31 13.91
N ARG A 199 14.18 -41.44 14.87
CA ARG A 199 14.86 -41.42 16.17
C ARG A 199 13.94 -40.89 17.26
N SER A 200 13.26 -41.83 17.91
CA SER A 200 13.16 -41.93 19.37
C SER A 200 13.00 -40.65 20.21
N LYS A 201 11.80 -40.53 20.80
CA LYS A 201 11.55 -40.26 22.23
C LYS A 201 12.48 -39.24 22.92
N ARG A 202 12.04 -37.97 22.99
CA ARG A 202 12.21 -37.13 24.19
C ARG A 202 10.93 -36.36 24.48
N ILE A 203 10.13 -36.94 25.37
CA ILE A 203 9.07 -36.26 26.09
C ILE A 203 9.75 -35.29 27.06
N TYR A 204 9.79 -34.00 26.73
CA TYR A 204 10.12 -32.98 27.71
C TYR A 204 8.86 -32.66 28.51
N ARG A 205 8.85 -33.09 29.79
CA ARG A 205 7.93 -32.59 30.82
C ARG A 205 8.17 -31.10 30.98
N ILE A 206 7.16 -30.29 30.69
CA ILE A 206 7.13 -28.87 31.03
C ILE A 206 6.67 -28.75 32.50
N PRO A 207 7.47 -28.21 33.43
CA PRO A 207 7.00 -27.90 34.77
C PRO A 207 6.13 -26.63 34.71
N ILE A 208 4.85 -26.77 34.99
CA ILE A 208 3.93 -25.66 35.24
C ILE A 208 4.34 -25.05 36.59
N LYS A 209 4.99 -23.88 36.56
CA LYS A 209 5.13 -23.06 37.76
C LYS A 209 3.80 -22.34 37.98
N GLN A 210 3.09 -22.70 39.05
CA GLN A 210 1.99 -21.91 39.59
C GLN A 210 2.52 -20.48 39.85
N ARG A 211 1.94 -19.49 39.17
CA ARG A 211 2.09 -18.10 39.56
C ARG A 211 1.10 -17.83 40.67
N ASP A 212 1.62 -17.41 41.82
CA ASP A 212 0.84 -16.84 42.91
C ASP A 212 0.08 -15.62 42.41
N VAL A 213 -1.25 -15.73 42.42
CA VAL A 213 -2.17 -14.61 42.21
C VAL A 213 -2.31 -13.91 43.55
N GLN A 214 -1.56 -12.83 43.77
CA GLN A 214 -1.85 -11.91 44.87
C GLN A 214 -3.03 -11.02 44.47
N TYR A 215 -4.16 -11.25 45.13
CA TYR A 215 -5.30 -10.34 45.12
C TYR A 215 -4.89 -9.04 45.81
N ILE A 216 -4.90 -7.93 45.07
CA ILE A 216 -4.82 -6.59 45.64
C ILE A 216 -6.25 -6.24 46.06
N GLY A 217 -6.50 -6.26 47.37
CA GLY A 217 -7.74 -5.78 47.96
C GLY A 217 -7.81 -4.26 47.87
N TYR A 218 -8.93 -3.76 47.34
CA TYR A 218 -9.33 -2.37 47.54
C TYR A 218 -9.97 -2.27 48.92
N SER A 219 -9.45 -1.37 49.76
CA SER A 219 -10.13 -0.91 50.97
C SER A 219 -10.82 0.41 50.66
N ASP A 220 -12.07 0.53 51.11
CA ASP A 220 -12.91 1.73 51.08
C ASP A 220 -12.30 2.92 51.85
#